data_AF-A0A7T7UVF8-F1
#
_entry.id   AF-A0A7T7UVF8-F1
#
_cell.length_a   1.000
_cell.length_b   1.000
_cell.length_c   1.000
_cell.angle_alpha   90.00
_cell.angle_beta   90.00
_cell.angle_gamma   90.00
#
_symmetry.space_group_name_H-M   'P 1'
#
loop_
_entity.id
_entity.type
_entity.pdbx_description
1 polymer ?
#
loop_
_entity_poly.entity_id
_entity_poly.type
_entity_poly.pdbx_seq_one_letter_code
_entity_poly.pdbx_strand_id
1 'polypeptide(L)'
;MLKQCNCKVILTNGSCYYSRQRNFVNIDDVNYRLDLINMFNIEHVDSNDAAYIMFTSETTENPKGAVINHGAVFNTIYDINQKFEISERDCLLRISKLDFDLSVYDIFGMLSVGGTIVYPDESEYLNPAHWDKLIEEILCLY
;
A
#
# COMPACT_ATOMS: atom_id res chain seq x y z
N MET A 1 -1.66 7.54 -16.93
CA MET A 1 -1.68 7.38 -15.46
C MET A 1 -1.48 8.71 -14.74
N LEU A 2 -0.25 9.20 -14.48
CA LEU A 2 0.00 10.39 -13.63
C LEU A 2 -0.80 11.65 -14.01
N LYS A 3 -0.91 11.95 -15.31
CA LYS A 3 -1.73 13.07 -15.80
C LYS A 3 -3.24 12.82 -15.66
N GLN A 4 -3.69 11.58 -15.81
CA GLN A 4 -5.10 11.20 -15.72
C GLN A 4 -5.62 11.27 -14.28
N CYS A 5 -4.79 10.93 -13.29
CA CYS A 5 -5.16 11.01 -11.88
C CYS A 5 -4.90 12.38 -11.24
N ASN A 6 -4.50 13.39 -12.03
CA ASN A 6 -4.14 14.73 -11.52
C ASN A 6 -3.14 14.65 -10.33
N CYS A 7 -2.15 13.76 -10.45
CA CYS A 7 -1.19 13.48 -9.37
C CYS A 7 -0.42 14.75 -9.00
N LYS A 8 -0.56 15.18 -7.75
CA LYS A 8 0.10 16.39 -7.22
C LYS A 8 1.53 16.14 -6.77
N VAL A 9 1.83 14.95 -6.26
CA VAL A 9 3.13 14.58 -5.68
C VAL A 9 3.47 13.13 -6.02
N ILE A 10 4.72 12.83 -6.34
CA ILE A 10 5.25 11.50 -6.64
C ILE A 10 6.29 11.14 -5.57
N LEU A 11 6.05 10.04 -4.86
CA LEU A 11 6.99 9.45 -3.90
C LEU A 11 7.82 8.36 -4.61
N THR A 12 9.15 8.37 -4.46
CA THR A 12 10.06 7.37 -5.07
C THR A 12 11.38 7.25 -4.32
N ASN A 13 12.07 6.11 -4.40
CA ASN A 13 13.40 5.84 -3.82
C ASN A 13 14.54 5.83 -4.88
N GLY A 14 14.29 6.33 -6.09
CA GLY A 14 15.27 6.35 -7.17
C GLY A 14 16.04 7.66 -7.30
N SER A 15 17.26 7.59 -7.83
CA SER A 15 18.00 8.71 -8.43
C SER A 15 17.34 9.21 -9.73
N CYS A 16 16.02 9.35 -9.74
CA CYS A 16 15.31 10.05 -10.80
C CYS A 16 15.66 11.54 -10.68
N TYR A 17 16.79 11.90 -11.31
CA TYR A 17 17.28 13.25 -11.59
C TYR A 17 16.32 14.02 -12.52
N TYR A 18 15.01 14.02 -12.24
CA TYR A 18 14.11 15.06 -12.75
C TYR A 18 14.26 16.30 -11.89
N SER A 19 15.49 16.82 -11.89
CA SER A 19 15.83 18.11 -11.33
C SER A 19 14.83 19.15 -11.87
N ARG A 20 14.17 19.84 -10.95
CA ARG A 20 13.28 21.01 -11.15
C ARG A 20 11.76 20.81 -11.30
N GLN A 21 11.19 19.61 -11.21
CA GLN A 21 9.73 19.50 -11.01
C GLN A 21 9.40 19.50 -9.51
N ARG A 22 8.62 20.48 -9.05
CA ARG A 22 8.32 20.77 -7.63
C ARG A 22 7.56 19.67 -6.86
N ASN A 23 7.32 18.52 -7.47
CA ASN A 23 6.34 17.53 -7.03
C ASN A 23 6.92 16.12 -6.83
N PHE A 24 8.25 15.95 -6.83
CA PHE A 24 8.88 14.66 -6.50
C PHE A 24 9.46 14.70 -5.10
N VAL A 25 9.21 13.66 -4.31
CA VAL A 25 9.77 13.47 -2.97
C VAL A 25 10.54 12.16 -2.96
N ASN A 26 11.83 12.24 -2.61
CA ASN A 26 12.65 11.06 -2.38
C ASN A 26 12.35 10.51 -0.97
N ILE A 27 11.86 9.28 -0.89
CA ILE A 27 11.50 8.65 0.39
C ILE A 27 12.71 8.18 1.20
N ASP A 28 13.89 8.06 0.58
CA ASP A 28 15.14 7.71 1.27
C ASP A 28 15.81 8.91 1.93
N ASP A 29 15.41 10.14 1.58
CA ASP A 29 15.92 11.34 2.23
C ASP A 29 15.17 11.60 3.55
N VAL A 30 15.76 11.07 4.62
CA VAL A 30 15.29 11.15 6.01
C VAL A 30 15.05 12.57 6.54
N ASN A 31 15.55 13.61 5.87
CA ASN A 31 15.36 15.00 6.30
C ASN A 31 13.98 15.57 5.94
N TYR A 32 13.23 14.97 5.00
CA TYR A 32 11.91 15.47 4.59
C TYR A 32 10.79 15.19 5.59
N ARG A 33 11.01 14.41 6.66
CA ARG A 33 9.94 14.06 7.61
C ARG A 33 9.26 15.29 8.23
N LEU A 34 10.04 16.31 8.61
CA LEU A 34 9.51 17.55 9.18
C LEU A 34 8.86 18.43 8.10
N ASP A 35 9.43 18.45 6.89
CA ASP A 35 8.88 19.21 5.76
C ASP A 35 7.54 18.64 5.30
N LEU A 36 7.38 17.31 5.26
CA LEU A 36 6.14 16.64 4.86
C LEU A 36 4.98 16.90 5.84
N ILE A 37 5.25 16.84 7.15
CA ILE A 37 4.23 17.15 8.16
C ILE A 37 3.72 18.59 8.01
N ASN A 38 4.61 19.52 7.66
CA ASN A 38 4.23 20.91 7.40
C ASN A 38 3.61 21.13 6.01
N MET A 39 3.90 20.26 5.04
CA MET A 39 3.40 20.36 3.66
C MET A 39 1.95 19.85 3.54
N PHE A 40 1.56 18.91 4.39
CA PHE A 40 0.23 18.33 4.43
C PHE A 40 -0.48 18.76 5.71
N ASN A 41 -1.39 19.73 5.60
CA ASN A 41 -2.46 19.83 6.58
C ASN A 41 -3.22 18.49 6.53
N ILE A 42 -3.37 17.81 7.67
CA ILE A 42 -4.27 16.67 7.76
C ILE A 42 -5.68 17.23 7.62
N GLU A 43 -6.13 17.36 6.37
CA GLU A 43 -7.51 17.68 6.08
C GLU A 43 -8.38 16.51 6.52
N HIS A 44 -9.60 16.83 6.93
CA HIS A 44 -10.59 15.81 7.27
C HIS A 44 -10.86 14.95 6.02
N VAL A 45 -10.67 13.64 6.14
CA VAL A 45 -10.98 12.66 5.08
C VAL A 45 -12.35 12.06 5.35
N ASP A 46 -13.26 12.13 4.37
CA ASP A 46 -14.58 11.49 4.42
C ASP A 46 -14.55 10.08 3.81
N SER A 47 -15.49 9.23 4.22
CA SER A 47 -15.73 7.91 3.63
C SER A 47 -15.92 7.93 2.10
N ASN A 48 -16.44 9.02 1.54
CA ASN A 48 -16.69 9.15 0.10
C ASN A 48 -15.48 9.67 -0.68
N ASP A 49 -14.42 10.13 -0.01
CA ASP A 49 -13.21 10.58 -0.66
C ASP A 49 -12.43 9.40 -1.27
N ALA A 50 -11.72 9.66 -2.36
CA ALA A 50 -10.92 8.65 -3.04
C ALA A 50 -9.74 8.22 -2.15
N ALA A 51 -9.65 6.92 -1.88
CA ALA A 51 -8.55 6.29 -1.15
C ALA A 51 -7.40 5.89 -2.08
N TYR A 52 -7.72 5.28 -3.23
CA TYR A 52 -6.72 4.94 -4.24
C TYR A 52 -7.30 4.89 -5.65
N ILE A 53 -6.39 4.91 -6.63
CA ILE A 53 -6.68 4.68 -8.04
C ILE A 53 -5.73 3.60 -8.55
N MET A 54 -6.27 2.49 -9.03
CA MET A 54 -5.50 1.43 -9.68
C MET A 54 -5.85 1.33 -11.16
N PHE A 55 -4.84 1.23 -12.00
CA PHE A 55 -5.01 1.13 -13.45
C PHE A 55 -4.95 -0.32 -13.89
N THR A 56 -5.93 -0.76 -14.66
CA THR A 56 -5.94 -2.09 -15.27
C THR A 56 -5.51 -2.01 -16.73
N SER A 57 -4.78 -3.02 -17.19
CA SER A 57 -4.44 -3.18 -18.60
C SER A 57 -5.67 -3.71 -19.36
N GLU A 58 -6.58 -2.82 -19.73
CA GLU A 58 -7.58 -3.16 -20.74
C GLU A 58 -6.94 -3.22 -22.13
N THR A 59 -7.53 -3.97 -23.07
CA THR A 59 -7.05 -4.13 -24.46
C THR A 59 -7.09 -2.84 -25.27
N THR A 60 -7.71 -1.78 -24.75
CA THR A 60 -7.68 -0.44 -25.33
C THR A 60 -6.34 0.26 -25.07
N GLU A 61 -5.85 1.05 -26.03
CA GLU A 61 -4.57 1.80 -25.93
C GLU A 61 -4.49 2.77 -24.73
N ASN A 62 -5.59 2.97 -24.00
CA ASN A 62 -5.67 3.84 -22.82
C ASN A 62 -6.12 3.05 -21.58
N PRO A 63 -5.24 2.83 -20.59
CA PRO A 63 -5.60 2.23 -19.31
C PRO A 63 -6.68 3.02 -18.58
N LYS A 64 -7.65 2.33 -17.97
CA LYS A 64 -8.68 2.94 -17.13
C LYS A 64 -8.30 2.82 -15.65
N GLY A 65 -8.45 3.92 -14.92
CA GLY A 65 -8.23 3.96 -13.47
C GLY A 65 -9.53 3.66 -12.73
N ALA A 66 -9.55 2.59 -11.94
CA ALA A 66 -10.62 2.33 -10.98
C ALA A 66 -10.40 3.21 -9.74
N VAL A 67 -11.35 4.11 -9.46
CA VAL A 67 -11.32 4.99 -8.29
C VAL A 67 -12.08 4.31 -7.16
N ILE A 68 -11.41 4.06 -6.04
CA ILE A 68 -12.00 3.41 -4.86
C ILE A 68 -11.98 4.38 -3.70
N ASN A 69 -13.11 4.51 -2.99
CA ASN A 69 -13.26 5.43 -1.86
C ASN A 69 -12.92 4.77 -0.52
N HIS A 70 -12.65 5.60 0.50
CA HIS A 70 -12.29 5.13 1.85
C HIS A 70 -13.34 4.18 2.46
N GLY A 71 -14.62 4.46 2.26
CA GLY A 71 -15.73 3.64 2.77
C GLY A 71 -15.75 2.23 2.18
N ALA A 72 -15.53 2.08 0.87
CA ALA A 72 -15.46 0.78 0.22
C ALA A 72 -14.24 -0.03 0.71
N VAL A 73 -13.10 0.62 0.89
CA VAL A 73 -11.90 -0.02 1.44
C VAL A 73 -12.17 -0.51 2.86
N PHE A 74 -12.69 0.37 3.73
CA PHE A 74 -13.00 0.03 5.11
C PHE A 74 -14.00 -1.12 5.20
N ASN A 75 -15.07 -1.09 4.40
CA ASN A 75 -16.09 -2.13 4.41
C ASN A 75 -15.49 -3.52 4.10
N THR A 76 -14.62 -3.61 3.08
CA THR A 76 -13.95 -4.87 2.73
C THR A 76 -13.00 -5.35 3.83
N ILE A 77 -12.17 -4.46 4.37
CA ILE A 77 -11.24 -4.79 5.45
C ILE A 77 -12.00 -5.26 6.69
N TYR A 78 -13.04 -4.52 7.07
CA TYR A 78 -13.86 -4.83 8.23
C TYR A 78 -14.56 -6.18 8.08
N ASP A 79 -15.20 -6.45 6.92
CA ASP A 79 -15.88 -7.73 6.67
C ASP A 79 -14.92 -8.92 6.75
N ILE A 80 -13.75 -8.84 6.11
CA ILE A 80 -12.77 -9.92 6.13
C ILE A 80 -12.24 -10.13 7.56
N ASN A 81 -11.85 -9.06 8.25
CA ASN A 81 -11.31 -9.17 9.62
C ASN A 81 -12.34 -9.76 10.59
N GLN A 82 -13.62 -9.35 10.50
CA GLN A 82 -14.67 -9.92 11.32
C GLN A 82 -14.94 -11.38 10.99
N LYS A 83 -14.98 -11.73 9.70
CA LYS A 83 -15.31 -13.09 9.24
C LYS A 83 -14.25 -14.12 9.63
N PHE A 84 -12.98 -13.72 9.67
CA PHE A 84 -11.86 -14.60 10.01
C PHE A 84 -11.29 -14.33 11.41
N GLU A 85 -11.98 -13.51 12.22
CA GLU A 85 -11.57 -13.17 13.59
C GLU A 85 -10.14 -12.66 13.70
N ILE A 86 -9.69 -11.91 12.68
CA ILE A 86 -8.34 -11.35 12.60
C ILE A 86 -8.14 -10.33 13.74
N SER A 87 -7.01 -10.44 14.42
CA SER A 87 -6.66 -9.71 15.64
C SER A 87 -5.21 -9.22 15.62
N GLU A 88 -4.81 -8.53 16.70
CA GLU A 88 -3.42 -8.10 16.92
C GLU A 88 -2.42 -9.26 17.03
N ARG A 89 -2.90 -10.49 17.22
CA ARG A 89 -2.08 -11.71 17.35
C ARG A 89 -1.77 -12.35 16.02
N ASP A 90 -2.42 -11.89 14.94
CA ASP A 90 -2.26 -12.47 13.62
C ASP A 90 -1.12 -11.81 12.86
N CYS A 91 -0.53 -12.60 11.97
CA CYS A 91 0.43 -12.13 11.00
C CYS A 91 -0.07 -12.40 9.59
N LEU A 92 0.33 -11.55 8.64
CA LEU A 92 0.08 -11.76 7.22
C LEU A 92 1.38 -11.63 6.43
N LEU A 93 1.60 -12.58 5.52
CA LEU A 93 2.67 -12.49 4.54
C LEU A 93 2.21 -11.63 3.37
N ARG A 94 2.86 -10.47 3.18
CA ARG A 94 2.45 -9.48 2.18
C ARG A 94 3.01 -9.84 0.80
N ILE A 95 2.23 -10.62 0.04
CA ILE A 95 2.58 -11.19 -1.27
C ILE A 95 1.89 -10.52 -2.46
N SER A 96 1.09 -9.48 -2.23
CA SER A 96 0.45 -8.73 -3.31
C SER A 96 1.30 -7.54 -3.74
N LYS A 97 1.42 -7.35 -5.06
CA LYS A 97 2.11 -6.18 -5.64
C LYS A 97 1.27 -4.93 -5.41
N LEU A 98 1.92 -3.78 -5.21
CA LEU A 98 1.23 -2.51 -4.92
C LEU A 98 0.33 -1.99 -6.05
N ASP A 99 0.52 -2.51 -7.27
CA ASP A 99 -0.33 -2.21 -8.43
C ASP A 99 -1.55 -3.13 -8.53
N PHE A 100 -1.78 -3.99 -7.52
CA PHE A 100 -2.91 -4.89 -7.42
C PHE A 100 -3.73 -4.63 -6.14
N ASP A 101 -5.05 -4.78 -6.20
CA ASP A 101 -5.99 -4.36 -5.15
C ASP A 101 -5.85 -5.16 -3.85
N LEU A 102 -5.47 -6.44 -3.92
CA LEU A 102 -5.18 -7.26 -2.73
C LEU A 102 -4.08 -6.66 -1.83
N SER A 103 -3.17 -5.85 -2.38
CA SER A 103 -2.14 -5.17 -1.57
C SER A 103 -2.72 -4.20 -0.55
N VAL A 104 -3.93 -3.69 -0.81
CA VAL A 104 -4.64 -2.83 0.13
C VAL A 104 -5.02 -3.62 1.38
N TYR A 105 -5.48 -4.87 1.23
CA TYR A 105 -5.75 -5.74 2.39
C TYR A 105 -4.45 -6.19 3.07
N ASP A 106 -3.43 -6.60 2.30
CA ASP A 106 -2.15 -7.03 2.89
C ASP A 106 -1.56 -5.98 3.84
N ILE A 107 -1.74 -4.69 3.53
CA ILE A 107 -1.24 -3.58 4.35
C ILE A 107 -2.27 -3.15 5.38
N PHE A 108 -3.45 -2.68 4.94
CA PHE A 108 -4.39 -2.02 5.84
C PHE A 108 -5.25 -3.00 6.64
N GLY A 109 -5.39 -4.25 6.18
CA GLY A 109 -6.06 -5.31 6.92
C GLY A 109 -5.43 -5.54 8.28
N MET A 110 -4.11 -5.81 8.31
CA MET A 110 -3.36 -6.01 9.54
C MET A 110 -3.20 -4.72 10.36
N LEU A 111 -2.89 -3.59 9.71
CA LEU A 111 -2.72 -2.32 10.42
C LEU A 111 -4.00 -1.87 11.15
N SER A 112 -5.19 -2.22 10.62
CA SER A 112 -6.46 -1.84 11.25
C SER A 112 -6.76 -2.56 12.58
N VAL A 113 -6.11 -3.71 12.82
CA VAL A 113 -6.28 -4.52 14.04
C VAL A 113 -5.03 -4.54 14.92
N GLY A 114 -3.94 -3.90 14.50
CA GLY A 114 -2.66 -3.94 15.20
C GLY A 114 -1.87 -5.24 15.00
N GLY A 115 -2.18 -6.00 13.95
CA GLY A 115 -1.47 -7.23 13.59
C GLY A 115 -0.11 -6.98 12.94
N THR A 116 0.57 -8.06 12.57
CA THR A 116 1.92 -8.01 12.00
C THR A 116 1.92 -8.23 10.49
N ILE A 117 2.69 -7.43 9.75
CA ILE A 117 2.93 -7.62 8.32
C ILE A 117 4.34 -8.16 8.12
N VAL A 118 4.47 -9.30 7.46
CA VAL A 118 5.76 -9.91 7.11
C VAL A 118 6.06 -9.67 5.65
N TYR A 119 7.26 -9.16 5.38
CA TYR A 119 7.75 -8.87 4.04
C TYR A 119 8.70 -9.99 3.59
N PRO A 120 8.35 -10.73 2.52
CA PRO A 120 9.33 -11.59 1.87
C PRO A 120 10.50 -10.78 1.33
N ASP A 121 11.66 -11.42 1.24
CA ASP A 121 12.82 -10.84 0.56
C ASP A 121 12.47 -10.54 -0.89
N GLU A 122 12.85 -9.36 -1.37
CA GLU A 122 12.46 -8.86 -2.70
C GLU A 122 12.91 -9.83 -3.82
N SER A 123 14.11 -10.42 -3.67
CA SER A 123 14.65 -11.39 -4.63
C SER A 123 13.96 -12.75 -4.60
N GLU A 124 13.25 -13.08 -3.52
CA GLU A 124 12.60 -14.39 -3.31
C GLU A 124 11.08 -14.27 -3.15
N TYR A 125 10.52 -13.11 -3.49
CA TYR A 125 9.11 -12.79 -3.29
C TYR A 125 8.14 -13.76 -3.96
N LEU A 126 8.51 -14.36 -5.10
CA LEU A 126 7.71 -15.36 -5.81
C LEU A 126 8.14 -16.80 -5.53
N ASN A 127 9.02 -17.03 -4.55
CA ASN A 127 9.54 -18.35 -4.20
C ASN A 127 8.70 -18.95 -3.06
N PRO A 128 7.84 -19.96 -3.30
CA PRO A 128 7.01 -20.55 -2.24
C PRO A 128 7.84 -21.19 -1.13
N ALA A 129 9.02 -21.75 -1.46
CA ALA A 129 9.91 -22.31 -0.45
C ALA A 129 10.49 -21.25 0.50
N HIS A 130 10.54 -19.98 0.05
CA HIS A 130 10.88 -18.87 0.93
C HIS A 130 9.72 -18.53 1.87
N TRP A 131 8.49 -18.56 1.36
CA TRP A 131 7.30 -18.34 2.17
C TRP A 131 7.16 -19.38 3.27
N ASP A 132 7.39 -20.66 2.97
CA ASP A 132 7.36 -21.73 3.95
C ASP A 132 8.34 -21.48 5.10
N LYS A 133 9.57 -21.06 4.79
CA LYS A 133 10.57 -20.71 5.81
C LYS A 133 10.13 -19.54 6.69
N LEU A 134 9.59 -18.48 6.09
CA LEU A 134 9.08 -17.33 6.83
C LEU A 134 7.94 -17.73 7.76
N ILE A 135 7.03 -18.60 7.30
CA ILE A 135 5.93 -19.13 8.12
C ILE A 135 6.48 -19.92 9.30
N GLU A 136 7.47 -20.80 9.09
CA GLU A 136 8.13 -21.54 10.16
C GLU A 136 8.79 -20.62 11.19
N GLU A 137 9.51 -19.58 10.72
CA GLU A 137 10.15 -18.59 11.59
C GLU A 137 9.15 -17.82 12.45
N ILE A 138 8.02 -17.39 11.87
CA ILE A 138 6.96 -16.69 12.60
C ILE A 138 6.34 -17.62 13.66
N LEU A 139 6.04 -18.87 13.30
CA LEU A 139 5.47 -19.84 14.23
C LEU A 139 6.41 -20.16 15.40
N CYS A 140 7.72 -19.94 15.24
CA CYS A 140 8.69 -20.11 16.33
C CYS A 140 8.77 -18.90 17.28
N LEU A 141 8.22 -17.74 16.89
CA LEU A 141 8.24 -16.51 17.69
C LEU A 141 7.04 -16.38 18.64
N TYR A 142 6.04 -17.26 18.54
CA TYR A 142 4.80 -17.29 19.34
C TYR A 142 4.55 -18.67 19.95
#